data_AF-A0A452YAI5-F1
#
_entry.id   AF-A0A452YAI5-F1
#
_cell.length_a   1.000
_cell.length_b   1.000
_cell.length_c   1.000
_cell.angle_alpha   90.00
_cell.angle_beta   90.00
_cell.angle_gamma   90.00
#
_symmetry.space_group_name_H-M   'P 1'
#
loop_
_entity.id
_entity.type
_entity.pdbx_description
1 polymer ?
#
loop_
_entity_poly.entity_id
_entity_poly.type
_entity_poly.pdbx_seq_one_letter_code
_entity_poly.pdbx_strand_id
1 'polypeptide(L)'
;YAREDTHYLLYIYDLMRLRLVNESSGDDLLLEVCKRSNEICLQLYEKELLTDSSYLYIHGLKENDLSARQLAVLAGLYKWRDGVARAEDESTGYILPNKTLLEIAKQMPVTTGRLKRTVKSKNKFLEHYLGHVITIIRNAVANANAFESIAEQLKKGRLEEV
;
A
#
# COMPACT_ATOMS: atom_id res chain seq x y z
N TYR A 1 -16.77 6.29 -23.19
CA TYR A 1 -16.27 6.06 -21.82
C TYR A 1 -17.08 6.83 -20.77
N ALA A 2 -16.72 8.04 -20.32
CA ALA A 2 -17.40 8.70 -19.17
C ALA A 2 -18.94 8.85 -19.28
N ARG A 3 -19.47 9.06 -20.48
CA ARG A 3 -20.93 9.05 -20.72
C ARG A 3 -21.55 7.69 -20.42
N GLU A 4 -20.92 6.63 -20.92
CA GLU A 4 -21.47 5.26 -20.84
C GLU A 4 -21.54 4.75 -19.40
N ASP A 5 -20.65 5.25 -18.52
CA ASP A 5 -20.66 4.95 -17.08
C ASP A 5 -21.98 5.36 -16.40
N THR A 6 -22.66 6.38 -16.92
CA THR A 6 -23.91 6.90 -16.34
C THR A 6 -25.13 6.75 -17.23
N HIS A 7 -24.93 6.59 -18.55
CA HIS A 7 -26.00 6.62 -19.55
C HIS A 7 -27.11 5.59 -19.28
N TYR A 8 -26.74 4.41 -18.78
CA TYR A 8 -27.67 3.30 -18.55
C TYR A 8 -28.07 3.13 -17.08
N LEU A 9 -27.53 3.92 -16.14
CA LEU A 9 -27.74 3.69 -14.70
C LEU A 9 -29.20 3.82 -14.28
N LEU A 10 -29.97 4.74 -14.86
CA LEU A 10 -31.40 4.88 -14.54
C LEU A 10 -32.22 3.68 -15.02
N TYR A 11 -31.91 3.15 -16.20
CA TYR A 11 -32.54 1.94 -16.71
C TYR A 11 -32.17 0.72 -15.86
N ILE A 12 -30.90 0.59 -15.46
CA ILE A 12 -30.44 -0.46 -14.55
C ILE A 12 -31.16 -0.34 -13.19
N TYR A 13 -31.30 0.88 -12.67
CA TYR A 13 -32.02 1.15 -11.42
C TYR A 13 -33.47 0.64 -11.48
N ASP A 14 -34.20 0.94 -12.56
CA ASP A 14 -35.58 0.46 -12.73
C ASP A 14 -35.66 -1.07 -12.78
N LEU A 15 -34.78 -1.72 -13.55
CA LEU A 15 -34.73 -3.17 -13.63
C LEU A 15 -34.39 -3.82 -12.29
N MET A 16 -33.41 -3.29 -11.57
CA MET A 16 -33.00 -3.81 -10.27
C MET A 16 -34.10 -3.62 -9.22
N ARG A 17 -34.76 -2.46 -9.20
CA ARG A 17 -35.89 -2.21 -8.30
C ARG A 17 -37.01 -3.23 -8.52
N LEU A 18 -37.38 -3.48 -9.78
CA LEU A 18 -38.40 -4.48 -10.12
C LEU A 18 -38.01 -5.89 -9.67
N ARG A 19 -36.75 -6.30 -9.91
CA ARG A 19 -36.26 -7.62 -9.48
C ARG A 19 -36.28 -7.79 -7.97
N LEU A 20 -35.81 -6.80 -7.21
CA LEU A 20 -35.78 -6.84 -5.74
C LEU A 20 -37.19 -6.96 -5.16
N VAL A 21 -38.17 -6.25 -5.73
CA VAL A 21 -39.58 -6.35 -5.31
C VAL A 21 -40.15 -7.73 -5.64
N ASN A 22 -39.84 -8.29 -6.80
CA ASN A 22 -40.37 -9.60 -7.21
C ASN A 22 -39.78 -10.77 -6.41
N GLU A 23 -38.53 -10.66 -5.95
CA GLU A 23 -37.83 -11.72 -5.20
C GLU A 23 -38.06 -11.60 -3.67
N SER A 24 -38.63 -10.49 -3.20
CA SER A 24 -38.96 -10.24 -1.80
C SER A 24 -40.00 -11.23 -1.27
N SER A 25 -39.54 -12.23 -0.50
CA SER A 25 -40.36 -13.33 0.05
C SER A 25 -40.60 -13.24 1.57
N GLY A 26 -40.47 -12.04 2.15
CA GLY A 26 -40.68 -11.78 3.58
C GLY A 26 -39.93 -10.56 4.09
N ASP A 27 -38.71 -10.34 3.59
CA ASP A 27 -37.88 -9.17 3.88
C ASP A 27 -37.93 -8.17 2.72
N ASP A 28 -38.07 -6.88 3.04
CA ASP A 28 -38.03 -5.80 2.04
C ASP A 28 -36.58 -5.59 1.55
N LEU A 29 -36.22 -6.31 0.49
CA LEU A 29 -34.90 -6.25 -0.14
C LEU A 29 -34.58 -4.86 -0.71
N LEU A 30 -35.60 -4.10 -1.13
CA LEU A 30 -35.41 -2.74 -1.63
C LEU A 30 -35.01 -1.80 -0.48
N LEU A 31 -35.69 -1.93 0.65
CA LEU A 31 -35.35 -1.20 1.87
C LEU A 31 -33.92 -1.52 2.34
N GLU A 32 -33.51 -2.79 2.28
CA GLU A 32 -32.14 -3.20 2.63
C GLU A 32 -31.08 -2.55 1.72
N VAL A 33 -31.31 -2.50 0.41
CA VAL A 33 -30.43 -1.79 -0.53
C VAL A 33 -30.36 -0.30 -0.20
N CYS A 34 -31.50 0.34 0.10
CA CYS A 34 -31.52 1.74 0.51
C CYS A 34 -30.76 1.98 1.82
N LYS A 35 -30.90 1.10 2.82
CA LYS A 35 -30.15 1.18 4.09
C LYS A 35 -28.64 1.11 3.85
N ARG A 36 -28.16 0.11 3.10
CA ARG A 36 -26.73 -0.01 2.77
C ARG A 36 -26.22 1.15 1.93
N SER A 37 -27.04 1.67 1.02
CA SER A 37 -26.68 2.87 0.24
C SER A 37 -26.53 4.09 1.15
N ASN A 38 -27.41 4.24 2.14
CA ASN A 38 -27.30 5.30 3.15
C ASN A 38 -26.01 5.12 4.00
N GLU A 39 -25.69 3.90 4.42
CA GLU A 39 -24.43 3.61 5.14
C GLU A 39 -23.20 4.06 4.34
N ILE A 40 -23.19 3.88 3.01
CA ILE A 40 -22.12 4.39 2.14
C ILE A 40 -22.13 5.92 2.11
N CYS A 41 -23.30 6.57 1.99
CA CYS A 41 -23.41 8.03 2.02
C CYS A 41 -22.95 8.66 3.35
N LEU A 42 -22.94 7.89 4.44
CA LEU A 42 -22.46 8.32 5.75
C LEU A 42 -20.93 8.16 5.93
N GLN A 43 -20.25 7.50 4.99
CA GLN A 43 -18.79 7.37 5.05
C GLN A 43 -18.11 8.73 4.92
N LEU A 44 -17.26 9.06 5.89
CA LEU A 44 -16.46 10.27 5.86
C LEU A 44 -15.11 9.98 5.22
N TYR A 45 -14.66 10.91 4.38
CA TYR A 45 -13.29 10.87 3.89
C TYR A 45 -12.33 11.15 5.05
N GLU A 46 -11.39 10.23 5.26
CA GLU A 46 -10.26 10.40 6.16
C GLU A 46 -8.97 10.36 5.37
N LYS A 47 -8.03 11.26 5.71
CA LYS A 47 -6.71 11.25 5.11
C LYS A 47 -5.96 10.00 5.57
N GLU A 48 -5.31 9.31 4.63
CA GLU A 48 -4.43 8.19 4.97
C GLU A 48 -3.33 8.66 5.93
N LEU A 49 -3.24 7.97 7.08
CA LEU A 49 -2.24 8.23 8.11
C LEU A 49 -1.12 7.20 8.00
N LEU A 50 0.12 7.69 7.97
CA LEU A 50 1.29 6.84 8.08
C LEU A 50 1.45 6.39 9.53
N THR A 51 1.27 5.10 9.78
CA THR A 51 1.58 4.45 11.06
C THR A 51 2.93 3.73 11.01
N ASP A 52 3.51 3.46 12.17
CA ASP A 52 4.76 2.70 12.26
C ASP A 52 4.64 1.27 11.71
N SER A 53 3.44 0.69 11.67
CA SER A 53 3.17 -0.63 11.10
C SER A 53 2.75 -0.60 9.62
N SER A 54 2.60 0.59 9.00
CA SER A 54 2.06 0.71 7.64
C SER A 54 2.89 -0.04 6.59
N TYR A 55 4.20 -0.16 6.79
CA TYR A 55 5.08 -0.90 5.89
C TYR A 55 4.83 -2.42 5.89
N LEU A 56 4.12 -2.96 6.89
CA LEU A 56 3.79 -4.39 6.98
C LEU A 56 2.70 -4.80 5.98
N TYR A 57 1.87 -3.86 5.53
CA TYR A 57 0.77 -4.11 4.60
C TYR A 57 1.17 -4.00 3.12
N ILE A 58 2.48 -3.88 2.83
CA ILE A 58 2.97 -3.86 1.46
C ILE A 58 2.71 -5.22 0.80
N HIS A 59 2.03 -5.19 -0.35
CA HIS A 59 1.82 -6.37 -1.16
C HIS A 59 3.15 -7.07 -1.49
N GLY A 60 3.22 -8.37 -1.22
CA GLY A 60 4.39 -9.21 -1.43
C GLY A 60 5.36 -9.28 -0.24
N LEU A 61 5.16 -8.54 0.85
CA LEU A 61 6.09 -8.57 1.99
C LEU A 61 6.34 -10.00 2.52
N LYS A 62 5.25 -10.75 2.74
CA LYS A 62 5.28 -12.13 3.27
C LYS A 62 6.08 -13.10 2.39
N GLU A 63 6.07 -12.90 1.07
CA GLU A 63 6.76 -13.77 0.10
C GLU A 63 8.28 -13.57 0.09
N ASN A 64 8.75 -12.41 0.56
CA ASN A 64 10.13 -11.97 0.40
C ASN A 64 11.06 -12.35 1.56
N ASP A 65 10.55 -12.98 2.63
CA ASP A 65 11.27 -13.44 3.84
C ASP A 65 12.42 -12.52 4.27
N LEU A 66 12.04 -11.29 4.61
CA LEU A 66 13.01 -10.24 4.95
C LEU A 66 13.58 -10.44 6.35
N SER A 67 14.90 -10.34 6.47
CA SER A 67 15.60 -10.27 7.76
C SER A 67 15.30 -8.97 8.50
N ALA A 68 15.56 -8.93 9.82
CA ALA A 68 15.37 -7.73 10.64
C ALA A 68 16.07 -6.48 10.07
N ARG A 69 17.29 -6.63 9.54
CA ARG A 69 18.02 -5.55 8.85
C ARG A 69 17.30 -5.04 7.60
N GLN A 70 16.78 -5.97 6.79
CA GLN A 70 16.07 -5.63 5.56
C GLN A 70 14.71 -5.00 5.86
N LEU A 71 14.02 -5.46 6.92
CA LEU A 71 12.78 -4.85 7.42
C LEU A 71 13.01 -3.43 7.95
N ALA A 72 14.09 -3.21 8.70
CA ALA A 72 14.46 -1.88 9.17
C ALA A 72 14.67 -0.92 7.98
N VAL A 73 15.38 -1.37 6.94
CA VAL A 73 15.59 -0.59 5.71
C VAL A 73 14.26 -0.32 5.02
N LEU A 74 13.39 -1.34 4.90
CA LEU A 74 12.06 -1.18 4.31
C LEU A 74 11.24 -0.12 5.04
N ALA A 75 11.18 -0.18 6.37
CA ALA A 75 10.44 0.77 7.19
C ALA A 75 10.96 2.20 7.02
N GLY A 76 12.29 2.38 7.05
CA GLY A 76 12.92 3.68 6.83
C GLY A 76 12.64 4.26 5.45
N LEU A 77 12.74 3.44 4.40
CA LEU A 77 12.44 3.86 3.04
C LEU A 77 10.95 4.13 2.81
N TYR A 78 10.08 3.37 3.46
CA TYR A 78 8.63 3.57 3.38
C TYR A 78 8.22 4.93 3.97
N LYS A 79 8.78 5.28 5.14
CA LYS A 79 8.57 6.59 5.78
C LYS A 79 9.11 7.74 4.93
N TRP A 80 10.31 7.60 4.39
CA TRP A 80 10.88 8.61 3.49
C TRP A 80 10.02 8.82 2.24
N ARG A 81 9.55 7.73 1.64
CA ARG A 81 8.70 7.76 0.44
C ARG A 81 7.38 8.49 0.71
N ASP A 82 6.71 8.21 1.83
CA ASP A 82 5.47 8.91 2.22
C ASP A 82 5.73 10.41 2.43
N GLY A 83 6.84 10.79 3.08
CA GLY A 83 7.22 12.19 3.26
C GLY A 83 7.43 12.93 1.94
N VAL A 84 8.14 12.32 0.99
CA VAL A 84 8.34 12.92 -0.35
C VAL A 84 7.03 12.96 -1.14
N ALA A 85 6.23 11.89 -1.11
CA ALA A 85 4.93 11.83 -1.76
C ALA A 85 4.00 12.97 -1.31
N ARG A 86 3.94 13.25 -0.01
CA ARG A 86 3.16 14.37 0.54
C ARG A 86 3.73 15.74 0.20
N ALA A 87 5.05 15.87 0.14
CA ALA A 87 5.70 17.15 -0.17
C ALA A 87 5.55 17.53 -1.65
N GLU A 88 5.62 16.54 -2.54
CA GLU A 88 5.54 16.73 -3.99
C GLU A 88 4.11 16.58 -4.54
N ASP A 89 3.13 16.27 -3.67
CA ASP A 89 1.73 15.96 -4.04
C ASP A 89 1.63 14.85 -5.10
N GLU A 90 2.43 13.80 -4.93
CA GLU A 90 2.56 12.69 -5.85
C GLU A 90 2.26 11.36 -5.17
N SER A 91 1.74 10.39 -5.94
CA SER A 91 1.43 9.07 -5.37
C SER A 91 2.71 8.35 -4.93
N THR A 92 2.64 7.57 -3.85
CA THR A 92 3.79 6.79 -3.35
C THR A 92 4.35 5.83 -4.41
N GLY A 93 3.48 5.28 -5.28
CA GLY A 93 3.87 4.44 -6.40
C GLY A 93 4.65 5.18 -7.49
N TYR A 94 4.33 6.46 -7.73
CA TYR A 94 5.08 7.30 -8.67
C TYR A 94 6.46 7.67 -8.12
N ILE A 95 6.53 8.01 -6.83
CA ILE A 95 7.80 8.29 -6.15
C ILE A 95 8.71 7.06 -6.16
N LEU A 96 8.23 5.91 -5.66
CA LEU A 96 8.99 4.66 -5.66
C LEU A 96 8.07 3.43 -5.56
N PRO A 97 7.96 2.63 -6.62
CA PRO A 97 7.09 1.44 -6.63
C PRO A 97 7.45 0.41 -5.56
N ASN A 98 6.43 -0.29 -5.03
CA ASN A 98 6.60 -1.31 -3.98
C ASN A 98 7.63 -2.38 -4.33
N LYS A 99 7.64 -2.84 -5.59
CA LYS A 99 8.62 -3.84 -6.07
C LYS A 99 10.05 -3.36 -5.94
N THR A 100 10.33 -2.13 -6.37
CA THR A 100 11.66 -1.52 -6.30
C THR A 100 12.05 -1.24 -4.85
N LEU A 101 11.10 -0.80 -4.01
CA LEU A 101 11.30 -0.61 -2.59
C LEU A 101 11.77 -1.93 -1.90
N LEU A 102 11.10 -3.05 -2.21
CA LEU A 102 11.46 -4.38 -1.72
C LEU A 102 12.81 -4.85 -2.26
N GLU A 103 13.13 -4.61 -3.53
CA GLU A 103 14.45 -4.94 -4.12
C GLU A 103 15.59 -4.16 -3.44
N ILE A 104 15.40 -2.87 -3.15
CA ILE A 104 16.37 -2.05 -2.41
C ILE A 104 16.53 -2.59 -0.98
N ALA A 105 15.42 -2.89 -0.30
CA ALA A 105 15.44 -3.45 1.04
C ALA A 105 16.21 -4.78 1.09
N LYS A 106 16.04 -5.65 0.10
CA LYS A 106 16.78 -6.92 0.01
C LYS A 106 18.28 -6.73 -0.19
N GLN A 107 18.65 -5.85 -1.11
CA GLN A 107 20.05 -5.66 -1.53
C GLN A 107 20.86 -4.76 -0.59
N MET A 108 20.19 -3.92 0.20
CA MET A 108 20.77 -2.95 1.14
C MET A 108 21.98 -2.20 0.56
N PRO A 109 21.83 -1.48 -0.57
CA PRO A 109 22.94 -0.82 -1.23
C PRO A 109 23.48 0.36 -0.40
N VAL A 110 24.76 0.29 -0.02
CA VAL A 110 25.43 1.33 0.81
C VAL A 110 26.14 2.42 0.00
N THR A 111 26.13 2.31 -1.33
CA THR A 111 26.76 3.25 -2.27
C THR A 111 25.81 3.64 -3.39
N THR A 112 25.94 4.88 -3.90
CA THR A 112 25.09 5.45 -4.95
C THR A 112 25.13 4.62 -6.23
N GLY A 113 26.31 4.15 -6.63
CA GLY A 113 26.47 3.30 -7.80
C GLY A 113 25.74 1.95 -7.66
N ARG A 114 25.76 1.34 -6.47
CA ARG A 114 25.05 0.07 -6.23
C ARG A 114 23.54 0.30 -6.22
N LEU A 115 23.06 1.37 -5.57
CA LEU A 115 21.65 1.74 -5.56
C LEU A 115 21.10 1.97 -6.99
N LYS A 116 21.84 2.70 -7.83
CA LYS A 116 21.48 2.88 -9.25
C LYS A 116 21.43 1.57 -10.04
N ARG A 117 22.32 0.61 -9.77
CA ARG A 117 22.27 -0.71 -10.44
C ARG A 117 21.11 -1.58 -9.96
N THR A 118 20.75 -1.48 -8.68
CA THR A 118 19.59 -2.20 -8.13
C THR A 118 18.30 -1.70 -8.77
N VAL A 119 18.19 -0.38 -8.98
CA VAL A 119 17.02 0.23 -9.58
C VAL A 119 17.15 0.26 -11.10
N LYS A 120 16.56 -0.75 -11.75
CA LYS A 120 16.67 -0.99 -13.20
C LYS A 120 16.11 0.14 -14.08
N SER A 121 15.24 1.00 -13.54
CA SER A 121 14.58 2.09 -14.26
C SER A 121 15.11 3.45 -13.81
N LYS A 122 15.11 4.44 -14.71
CA LYS A 122 15.42 5.83 -14.36
C LYS A 122 14.25 6.43 -13.57
N ASN A 123 14.38 6.50 -12.25
CA ASN A 123 13.44 7.19 -11.37
C ASN A 123 14.00 8.57 -11.00
N LYS A 124 13.30 9.63 -11.42
CA LYS A 124 13.73 11.03 -11.24
C LYS A 124 13.90 11.41 -9.76
N PHE A 125 12.96 11.01 -8.92
CA PHE A 125 13.01 11.31 -7.48
C PHE A 125 14.16 10.58 -6.81
N LEU A 126 14.36 9.31 -7.14
CA LEU A 126 15.47 8.55 -6.60
C LEU A 126 16.81 9.19 -6.96
N GLU A 127 16.97 9.69 -8.19
CA GLU A 127 18.19 10.39 -8.64
C GLU A 127 18.46 11.66 -7.84
N HIS A 128 17.41 12.43 -7.53
CA HIS A 128 17.52 13.64 -6.71
C HIS A 128 17.90 13.32 -5.25
N TYR A 129 17.33 12.25 -4.69
CA TYR A 129 17.47 11.90 -3.27
C TYR A 129 18.49 10.79 -2.95
N LEU A 130 19.39 10.44 -3.89
CA LEU A 130 20.34 9.31 -3.73
C LEU A 130 21.13 9.35 -2.42
N GLY A 131 21.68 10.52 -2.06
CA GLY A 131 22.48 10.69 -0.85
C GLY A 131 21.64 10.46 0.41
N HIS A 132 20.43 11.02 0.45
CA HIS A 132 19.50 10.88 1.57
C HIS A 132 19.05 9.42 1.75
N VAL A 133 18.68 8.75 0.66
CA VAL A 133 18.28 7.34 0.67
C VAL A 133 19.39 6.43 1.21
N ILE A 134 20.64 6.66 0.83
CA ILE A 134 21.78 5.89 1.36
C ILE A 134 21.97 6.12 2.86
N THR A 135 21.84 7.36 3.32
CA THR A 135 21.91 7.68 4.74
C THR A 135 20.82 6.95 5.52
N ILE A 136 19.59 6.92 4.99
CA ILE A 136 18.48 6.15 5.58
C ILE A 136 18.83 4.67 5.66
N ILE A 137 19.35 4.07 4.59
CA ILE A 137 19.75 2.65 4.56
C ILE A 137 20.81 2.37 5.63
N ARG A 138 21.85 3.21 5.74
CA ARG A 138 22.91 3.03 6.75
C ARG A 138 22.37 3.11 8.17
N ASN A 139 21.54 4.11 8.45
CA ASN A 139 20.94 4.31 9.77
C ASN A 139 19.98 3.16 10.13
N ALA A 140 19.21 2.68 9.16
CA ALA A 140 18.29 1.57 9.35
C ALA A 140 19.03 0.25 9.65
N VAL A 141 20.14 -0.02 8.96
CA VAL A 141 20.98 -1.21 9.22
C VAL A 141 21.59 -1.15 10.61
N ALA A 142 22.00 0.03 11.10
CA ALA A 142 22.52 0.20 12.45
C ALA A 142 21.45 -0.04 13.55
N ASN A 143 20.19 0.30 13.26
CA ASN A 143 19.06 0.17 14.20
C ASN A 143 18.24 -1.13 14.00
N ALA A 144 18.83 -2.14 13.37
CA ALA A 144 18.11 -3.36 13.01
C ALA A 144 17.58 -4.17 14.21
N ASN A 145 18.19 -4.03 15.39
CA ASN A 145 17.82 -4.76 16.60
C ASN A 145 16.35 -4.53 17.01
N ALA A 146 15.80 -3.33 16.71
CA ALA A 146 14.41 -3.01 16.99
C ALA A 146 13.40 -3.84 16.17
N PHE A 147 13.85 -4.47 15.07
CA PHE A 147 13.00 -5.19 14.13
C PHE A 147 13.13 -6.72 14.25
N GLU A 148 13.93 -7.22 15.20
CA GLU A 148 14.15 -8.67 15.39
C GLU A 148 12.87 -9.39 15.82
N SER A 149 12.15 -8.85 16.80
CA SER A 149 10.87 -9.41 17.27
C SER A 149 9.82 -9.45 16.16
N ILE A 150 9.75 -8.40 15.34
CA ILE A 150 8.81 -8.29 14.21
C ILE A 150 9.18 -9.31 13.12
N ALA A 151 10.46 -9.48 12.82
CA ALA A 151 10.93 -10.47 11.85
C ALA A 151 10.58 -11.90 12.28
N GLU A 152 10.72 -12.21 13.57
CA GLU A 152 10.34 -13.52 14.12
C GLU A 152 8.82 -13.76 14.05
N GLN A 153 8.01 -12.76 14.38
CA GLN A 153 6.55 -12.86 14.27
C GLN A 153 6.09 -13.11 12.83
N LEU A 154 6.69 -12.41 11.85
CA LEU A 154 6.38 -12.61 10.44
C LEU A 154 6.75 -14.02 9.96
N LYS A 155 7.82 -14.61 10.49
CA LYS A 155 8.21 -16.00 10.20
C LYS A 155 7.25 -17.01 10.83
N LYS A 156 6.82 -16.79 12.08
CA LYS A 156 5.86 -17.66 12.77
C LYS A 156 4.48 -17.64 12.09
N GLY A 157 3.95 -16.46 11.77
CA GLY A 157 2.66 -16.34 11.10
C GLY A 157 2.61 -17.01 9.72
N ARG A 158 3.75 -17.10 9.02
CA ARG A 158 3.85 -17.88 7.78
C ARG A 158 3.82 -19.39 8.01
N LEU A 159 4.41 -19.89 9.08
CA LEU A 159 4.42 -21.31 9.43
C LEU A 159 3.05 -21.81 9.90
N GLU A 160 2.20 -20.91 10.39
CA GLU A 160 0.81 -21.22 10.81
C GLU A 160 -0.19 -21.17 9.64
N GLU A 161 0.16 -20.52 8.53
CA GLU A 161 -0.66 -20.45 7.30
C GLU A 161 -0.35 -21.60 6.29
N VAL A 162 0.60 -22.50 6.59
CA VAL A 162 1.02 -23.66 5.77
C VAL A 162 0.59 -24.96 6.42
#